data_AF-A0A2N2XI77-F1
#
_entry.id   AF-A0A2N2XI77-F1
#
_cell.length_a   1.000
_cell.length_b   1.000
_cell.length_c   1.000
_cell.angle_alpha   90.00
_cell.angle_beta   90.00
_cell.angle_gamma   90.00
#
_symmetry.space_group_name_H-M   'P 1'
#
loop_
_entity.id
_entity.type
_entity.pdbx_description
1 polymer ?
#
loop_
_entity_poly.entity_id
_entity_poly.type
_entity_poly.pdbx_seq_one_letter_code
_entity_poly.pdbx_strand_id
1 'polypeptide(L)'
;FNVMQQRTELLRNRDSEGLKELEKACLNNNARFMNWECTREKMNLTRKGKALYMHCLPADISNVSCKNGEVAADVFEQYRIDTYKEAGFKPYIIAAMMFTNRFGDPAGVLERLPERGLQRVRR
;
A
#
# COMPACT_ATOMS: atom_id res chain seq x y z
N PHE A 1 -3.35 -0.93 19.16
CA PHE A 1 -4.73 -1.45 18.97
C PHE A 1 -5.78 -0.44 19.47
N ASN A 2 -5.56 0.18 20.64
CA ASN A 2 -6.52 1.08 21.30
C ASN A 2 -7.11 2.21 20.43
N VAL A 3 -6.29 2.93 19.65
CA VAL A 3 -6.77 4.05 18.79
C VAL A 3 -7.84 3.60 17.78
N MET A 4 -7.65 2.44 17.16
CA MET A 4 -8.61 1.94 16.16
C MET A 4 -9.90 1.44 16.81
N GLN A 5 -9.83 0.84 18.01
CA GLN A 5 -11.02 0.46 18.77
C GLN A 5 -11.84 1.69 19.16
N GLN A 6 -11.18 2.70 19.74
CA GLN A 6 -11.82 3.97 20.10
C GLN A 6 -12.47 4.63 18.86
N ARG A 7 -11.76 4.66 17.73
CA ARG A 7 -12.32 5.17 16.46
C ARG A 7 -13.58 4.41 16.04
N THR A 8 -13.62 3.08 16.19
CA THR A 8 -14.80 2.27 15.88
C THR A 8 -15.98 2.62 16.77
N GLU A 9 -15.77 2.80 18.07
CA GLU A 9 -16.83 3.19 19.01
C GLU A 9 -17.39 4.57 18.67
N LEU A 10 -16.52 5.55 18.44
CA LEU A 10 -16.92 6.91 18.03
C LEU A 10 -17.72 6.90 16.72
N LEU A 11 -17.28 6.12 15.72
CA LEU A 11 -18.00 5.96 14.45
C LEU A 11 -19.38 5.33 14.64
N ARG A 12 -19.50 4.28 15.46
CA ARG A 12 -20.79 3.63 15.76
C ARG A 12 -21.76 4.57 16.44
N ASN A 13 -21.25 5.43 17.32
CA ASN A 13 -22.03 6.44 18.03
C ASN A 13 -22.32 7.70 17.20
N ARG A 14 -21.79 7.78 15.97
CA ARG A 14 -21.84 8.98 15.10
C ARG A 14 -21.28 10.23 15.78
N ASP A 15 -20.31 10.06 16.66
CA ASP A 15 -19.68 11.14 17.41
C ASP A 15 -18.59 11.81 16.56
N SER A 16 -19.01 12.84 15.82
CA SER A 16 -18.12 13.60 14.94
C SER A 16 -17.12 14.47 15.70
N GLU A 17 -17.45 14.92 16.91
CA GLU A 17 -16.55 15.77 17.69
C GLU A 17 -15.46 14.94 18.36
N GLY A 18 -15.81 13.80 18.95
CA GLY A 18 -14.84 12.87 19.49
C GLY A 18 -13.87 12.33 18.42
N LEU A 19 -14.31 12.20 17.16
CA LEU A 19 -13.42 11.85 16.05
C LEU A 19 -12.37 12.93 15.76
N LYS A 20 -12.75 14.21 15.79
CA LYS A 20 -11.80 15.33 15.60
C LYS A 20 -10.80 15.41 16.74
N GLU A 21 -11.26 15.22 17.97
CA GLU A 21 -10.39 15.21 19.16
C GLU A 21 -9.38 14.06 19.08
N LEU A 22 -9.85 12.86 18.71
CA LEU A 22 -8.99 11.70 18.49
C LEU A 22 -7.98 11.94 17.38
N GLU A 23 -8.40 12.51 16.25
CA GLU A 23 -7.50 12.85 15.14
C GLU A 23 -6.40 13.82 15.58
N LYS A 24 -6.76 14.89 16.30
CA LYS A 24 -5.79 15.85 16.84
C LYS A 24 -4.80 15.20 17.79
N ALA A 25 -5.27 14.30 18.67
CA ALA A 25 -4.40 13.54 19.55
C ALA A 25 -3.44 12.63 18.77
N CYS A 26 -3.91 11.98 17.70
CA CYS A 26 -3.08 11.14 16.83
C CYS A 26 -2.01 11.96 16.10
N LEU A 27 -2.38 13.11 15.52
CA LEU A 27 -1.43 14.00 14.85
C LEU A 27 -0.32 14.47 15.80
N ASN A 28 -0.70 14.90 17.01
CA ASN A 28 0.27 15.31 18.04
C ASN A 28 1.19 14.16 18.45
N ASN A 29 0.66 12.93 18.55
CA ASN A 29 1.48 11.77 18.87
C ASN A 29 2.45 11.43 17.72
N ASN A 30 1.98 11.42 16.47
CA ASN A 30 2.81 11.10 15.31
C ASN A 30 3.93 12.13 15.10
N ALA A 31 3.68 13.41 15.39
CA ALA A 31 4.68 14.48 15.31
C ALA A 31 5.91 14.24 16.21
N ARG A 32 5.79 13.43 17.26
CA ARG A 32 6.93 13.05 18.13
C ARG A 32 7.92 12.11 17.45
N PHE A 33 7.54 11.50 16.32
CA PHE A 33 8.29 10.46 15.64
C PHE A 33 8.58 10.81 14.17
N MET A 34 8.67 12.11 13.83
CA MET A 34 8.98 12.56 12.46
C MET A 34 10.31 12.03 11.92
N ASN A 35 11.21 11.53 12.77
CA ASN A 35 12.43 10.86 12.35
C ASN A 35 12.20 9.44 11.78
N TRP A 36 10.97 8.93 11.73
CA TRP A 36 10.60 7.63 11.17
C TRP A 36 10.40 7.67 9.64
N GLU A 37 11.35 8.29 8.94
CA GLU A 37 11.37 8.36 7.48
C GLU A 37 12.34 7.33 6.90
N CYS A 38 12.02 6.74 5.74
CA CYS A 38 12.93 5.91 4.96
C CYS A 38 13.92 6.79 4.20
N THR A 39 15.04 7.12 4.84
CA THR A 39 16.11 7.96 4.27
C THR A 39 17.22 7.14 3.62
N ARG A 40 18.07 7.80 2.81
CA ARG A 40 19.29 7.21 2.25
C ARG A 40 20.19 6.60 3.32
N GLU A 41 20.35 7.30 4.44
CA GLU A 41 21.16 6.84 5.58
C GLU A 41 20.63 5.49 6.12
N LYS A 42 19.32 5.36 6.30
CA LYS A 42 18.71 4.09 6.73
C LYS A 42 18.82 3.01 5.66
N MET A 43 18.66 3.36 4.38
CA MET A 43 18.85 2.41 3.28
C MET A 43 20.27 1.85 3.21
N ASN A 44 21.29 2.64 3.56
CA ASN A 44 22.68 2.19 3.61
C ASN A 44 22.95 1.15 4.71
N LEU A 45 22.13 1.12 5.77
CA LEU A 45 22.21 0.10 6.84
C LEU A 45 21.68 -1.27 6.39
N THR A 46 20.96 -1.33 5.26
CA THR A 46 20.36 -2.56 4.76
C THR A 46 21.39 -3.48 4.10
N ARG A 47 20.99 -4.72 3.79
CA ARG A 47 21.88 -5.68 3.10
C ARG A 47 22.43 -5.09 1.79
N LYS A 48 23.74 -4.91 1.74
CA LYS A 48 24.47 -4.27 0.62
C LYS A 48 24.02 -2.83 0.31
N GLY A 49 23.37 -2.14 1.25
CA GLY A 49 22.85 -0.77 1.08
C GLY A 49 21.72 -0.65 0.05
N LYS A 50 21.07 -1.76 -0.32
CA LYS A 50 20.11 -1.81 -1.43
C LYS A 50 18.99 -2.83 -1.22
N ALA A 51 18.46 -2.91 0.00
CA ALA A 51 17.21 -3.65 0.19
C ALA A 51 16.14 -3.12 -0.76
N LEU A 52 15.30 -4.03 -1.27
CA LEU A 52 14.17 -3.67 -2.10
C LEU A 52 13.19 -2.84 -1.25
N TYR A 53 13.05 -1.56 -1.57
CA TYR A 53 12.02 -0.72 -1.00
C TYR A 53 10.67 -1.11 -1.59
N MET A 54 9.66 -1.29 -0.74
CA MET A 54 8.29 -1.63 -1.12
C MET A 54 7.32 -0.65 -0.48
N HIS A 55 6.28 -0.27 -1.21
CA HIS A 55 5.22 0.61 -0.72
C HIS A 55 3.96 0.47 -1.57
N CYS A 56 2.79 0.42 -0.94
CA CYS A 56 1.52 0.12 -1.62
C CYS A 56 0.96 1.25 -2.50
N LEU A 57 1.50 2.47 -2.35
CA LEU A 57 1.13 3.72 -3.03
C LEU A 57 -0.28 4.26 -2.67
N PRO A 58 -0.46 5.60 -2.64
CA PRO A 58 0.60 6.62 -2.73
C PRO A 58 1.49 6.61 -1.48
N ALA A 59 2.76 6.99 -1.64
CA ALA A 59 3.67 7.24 -0.52
C ALA A 59 3.67 8.73 -0.19
N ASP A 60 3.84 9.07 1.08
CA ASP A 60 4.12 10.44 1.50
C ASP A 60 5.61 10.73 1.30
N ILE A 61 5.94 11.44 0.22
CA ILE A 61 7.32 11.72 -0.20
C ILE A 61 7.71 13.10 0.32
N SER A 62 8.72 13.14 1.21
CA SER A 62 9.23 14.39 1.78
C SER A 62 9.66 15.37 0.69
N ASN A 63 9.21 16.62 0.82
CA ASN A 63 9.42 17.74 -0.09
C ASN A 63 8.86 17.55 -1.52
N VAL A 64 7.99 16.56 -1.73
CA VAL A 64 7.26 16.36 -3.00
C VAL A 64 5.75 16.40 -2.76
N SER A 65 5.21 15.46 -1.97
CA SER A 65 3.77 15.44 -1.65
C SER A 65 3.46 16.07 -0.29
N CYS A 66 4.43 16.13 0.62
CA CYS A 66 4.29 16.72 1.95
C CYS A 66 5.64 17.25 2.47
N LYS A 67 5.62 18.05 3.55
CA LYS A 67 6.85 18.61 4.13
C LYS A 67 7.75 17.54 4.76
N ASN A 68 7.16 16.65 5.55
CA ASN A 68 7.82 15.50 6.17
C ASN A 68 6.95 14.28 5.91
N GLY A 69 7.52 13.22 5.33
CA GLY A 69 6.79 12.03 4.93
C GLY A 69 7.42 10.72 5.38
N GLU A 70 7.03 9.66 4.69
CA GLU A 70 7.41 8.28 4.94
C GLU A 70 8.76 7.91 4.28
N VAL A 71 9.13 8.59 3.20
CA VAL A 71 10.30 8.26 2.38
C VAL A 71 10.94 9.51 1.75
N ALA A 72 12.27 9.51 1.69
CA ALA A 72 13.02 10.54 1.00
C ALA A 72 12.86 10.43 -0.53
N ALA A 73 12.83 11.57 -1.23
CA ALA A 73 12.60 11.61 -2.68
C ALA A 73 13.60 10.77 -3.50
N ASP A 74 14.88 10.75 -3.12
CA ASP A 74 15.92 9.99 -3.81
C ASP A 74 15.78 8.47 -3.62
N VAL A 75 15.33 8.04 -2.43
CA VAL A 75 15.03 6.65 -2.14
C VAL A 75 13.81 6.21 -2.94
N PHE A 76 12.73 7.00 -2.93
CA PHE A 76 11.55 6.67 -3.72
C PHE A 76 11.86 6.59 -5.21
N GLU A 77 12.59 7.56 -5.78
CA GLU A 77 12.92 7.55 -7.21
C GLU A 77 13.75 6.33 -7.61
N GLN A 78 14.71 5.91 -6.78
CA GLN A 78 15.50 4.71 -7.05
C GLN A 78 14.63 3.45 -7.22
N TYR A 79 13.52 3.33 -6.48
CA TYR A 79 12.66 2.14 -6.47
C TYR A 79 11.28 2.38 -7.10
N ARG A 80 11.05 3.52 -7.75
CA ARG A 80 9.75 3.90 -8.31
C ARG A 80 9.19 2.86 -9.29
N ILE A 81 10.04 2.30 -10.14
CA ILE A 81 9.61 1.27 -11.09
C ILE A 81 9.25 -0.04 -10.39
N ASP A 82 9.94 -0.39 -9.30
CA ASP A 82 9.65 -1.60 -8.54
C ASP A 82 8.33 -1.47 -7.76
N THR A 83 8.02 -0.31 -7.17
CA THR A 83 6.73 -0.08 -6.51
C THR A 83 5.57 -0.06 -7.52
N TYR A 84 5.80 0.39 -8.76
CA TYR A 84 4.79 0.33 -9.82
C TYR A 84 4.52 -1.11 -10.27
N LYS A 85 5.57 -1.93 -10.38
CA LYS A 85 5.43 -3.37 -10.65
C LYS A 85 4.72 -4.07 -9.49
N GLU A 86 5.08 -3.76 -8.24
CA GLU A 86 4.42 -4.24 -7.02
C GLU A 86 2.89 -3.99 -7.08
N ALA A 87 2.49 -2.74 -7.32
CA ALA A 87 1.08 -2.38 -7.46
C ALA A 87 0.38 -3.09 -8.63
N GLY A 88 1.11 -3.35 -9.72
CA GLY A 88 0.63 -4.07 -10.89
C GLY A 88 0.16 -5.50 -10.64
N PHE A 89 0.58 -6.14 -9.54
CA PHE A 89 0.11 -7.48 -9.17
C PHE A 89 -1.30 -7.48 -8.55
N LYS A 90 -1.72 -6.37 -7.92
CA LYS A 90 -2.99 -6.32 -7.16
C LYS A 90 -4.22 -6.73 -7.99
N PRO A 91 -4.40 -6.30 -9.25
CA PRO A 91 -5.53 -6.75 -10.07
C PRO A 91 -5.54 -8.27 -10.31
N TYR A 92 -4.38 -8.88 -10.54
CA TYR A 92 -4.26 -10.32 -10.78
C TYR A 92 -4.52 -11.15 -9.52
N ILE A 93 -4.09 -10.67 -8.35
CA ILE A 93 -4.38 -11.34 -7.08
C ILE A 93 -5.88 -11.30 -6.77
N ILE A 94 -6.56 -10.16 -7.00
CA ILE A 94 -8.02 -10.07 -6.84
C ILE A 94 -8.73 -11.01 -7.83
N ALA A 95 -8.29 -11.04 -9.09
CA ALA A 95 -8.84 -11.96 -10.09
C ALA A 95 -8.64 -13.42 -9.69
N ALA A 96 -7.47 -13.78 -9.15
CA ALA A 96 -7.19 -15.12 -8.65
C ALA A 96 -8.14 -15.49 -7.50
N MET A 97 -8.34 -14.60 -6.52
CA MET A 97 -9.28 -14.81 -5.41
C MET A 97 -10.71 -15.07 -5.91
N MET A 98 -11.18 -14.27 -6.87
CA MET A 98 -12.51 -14.44 -7.48
C MET A 98 -12.60 -15.77 -8.25
N PHE A 99 -11.55 -16.10 -9.02
CA PHE A 99 -11.51 -17.27 -9.89
C PHE A 99 -11.48 -18.58 -9.07
N THR A 100 -10.65 -18.66 -8.03
CA THR A 100 -10.55 -19.85 -7.17
C THR A 100 -11.77 -20.04 -6.27
N ASN A 101 -12.51 -18.98 -5.95
CA ASN A 101 -13.78 -19.10 -5.25
C ASN A 101 -14.92 -19.58 -6.16
N ARG A 102 -14.89 -19.20 -7.44
CA ARG A 102 -15.98 -19.47 -8.39
C ARG A 102 -16.00 -20.89 -8.94
N PHE A 103 -14.84 -21.50 -9.17
CA PHE A 103 -14.72 -22.79 -9.87
C PHE A 103 -14.24 -23.90 -8.93
N GLY A 104 -14.87 -25.08 -9.02
CA GLY A 104 -14.46 -26.26 -8.25
C GLY A 104 -13.12 -26.85 -8.71
N ASP A 105 -12.77 -26.68 -9.99
CA ASP A 105 -11.46 -26.99 -10.56
C ASP A 105 -10.90 -25.75 -11.30
N PRO A 106 -10.30 -24.80 -10.58
CA PRO A 106 -9.73 -23.61 -11.18
C PRO A 106 -8.60 -23.93 -12.17
N ALA A 107 -7.79 -24.96 -11.87
CA ALA A 107 -6.64 -25.33 -12.69
C ALA A 107 -7.08 -25.80 -14.09
N GLY A 108 -8.03 -26.73 -14.16
CA GLY A 108 -8.54 -27.20 -15.44
C GLY A 108 -9.30 -26.13 -16.22
N VAL A 109 -10.00 -25.21 -15.53
CA VAL A 109 -10.62 -24.06 -16.22
C VAL A 109 -9.54 -23.18 -16.86
N LEU A 110 -8.47 -22.88 -16.14
CA LEU A 110 -7.37 -22.04 -16.64
C LEU A 110 -6.67 -22.68 -17.84
N GLU A 111 -6.44 -24.00 -17.81
CA GLU A 111 -5.83 -24.77 -18.89
C GLU A 111 -6.63 -24.68 -20.20
N ARG A 112 -7.98 -24.67 -20.11
CA ARG A 112 -8.86 -24.59 -21.28
C ARG A 112 -9.10 -23.17 -21.80
N LEU A 113 -8.71 -22.12 -21.06
CA LEU A 113 -8.97 -20.73 -21.50
C LEU A 113 -8.32 -20.37 -22.85
N PRO A 114 -7.06 -20.76 -23.15
CA PRO A 114 -6.42 -20.46 -24.43
C PRO A 114 -7.11 -21.11 -25.63
N GLU A 115 -7.73 -22.30 -25.46
CA GLU A 115 -8.43 -23.03 -26.53
C GLU A 115 -9.57 -22.21 -27.15
N ARG A 116 -10.12 -21.26 -26.40
CA ARG A 116 -11.18 -20.37 -26.86
C ARG A 116 -10.73 -19.41 -27.96
N GLY A 117 -9.41 -19.18 -28.11
CA GLY A 117 -8.84 -18.33 -29.15
C GLY A 117 -9.31 -16.86 -29.11
N LEU A 118 -9.82 -16.39 -27.96
CA LEU A 118 -10.41 -15.06 -27.85
C LEU A 118 -9.33 -13.99 -27.67
N GLN A 119 -9.26 -13.05 -28.61
CA GLN A 119 -8.40 -11.87 -28.47
C GLN A 119 -8.94 -10.92 -27.40
N ARG A 120 -8.07 -10.53 -26.45
CA ARG A 120 -8.38 -9.56 -25.40
C ARG A 120 -8.75 -8.17 -25.96
N VAL A 121 -8.06 -7.74 -27.02
CA VAL A 121 -8.29 -6.45 -27.70
C VAL A 121 -8.50 -6.76 -29.17
N ARG A 122 -9.66 -6.36 -29.70
CA ARG A 122 -9.93 -6.41 -31.14
C ARG A 122 -9.34 -5.15 -31.76
N ARG A 123 -8.47 -5.31 -32.75
CA ARG A 123 -7.96 -4.20 -33.56
C ARG A 123 -8.97 -3.81 -34.62
#